data_AF-A0A7V4GBN0-F1
#
_entry.id   AF-A0A7V4GBN0-F1
#
_cell.length_a   1.000
_cell.length_b   1.000
_cell.length_c   1.000
_cell.angle_alpha   90.00
_cell.angle_beta   90.00
_cell.angle_gamma   90.00
#
_symmetry.space_group_name_H-M   'P 1'
#
loop_
_entity.id
_entity.type
_entity.pdbx_description
1 polymer ?
#
loop_
_entity_poly.entity_id
_entity_poly.type
_entity_poly.pdbx_seq_one_letter_code
_entity_poly.pdbx_strand_id
1 'polypeptide(L)'
;MQHGSSRRRSPRGPGASGDRFRSGGAAAPLPVLAALLAAVATACGASAGAPCASSDDCAAGLVCRGSVCLPLVPEDGETTGPDEGEDGALPDVPPDGADDGAGDEPTDAPGDDGGAGDAADVPLPPLGALRPGEVYDPPDPTASGVLGAADESYALVLWDNGLVLWDGWDVAVSVENGRKASEPRAPEVGTPPARAAIPCLPGRFVDPAARRLPDAPFPVRRDPLPGDTTTFRVIDASGTAMIEVTARLEYIGADLEIWSDQTYSFPSPGLEVYAGFAGHFERTILPRERTLFHAEPDVDGNGRVTVLVSPTVGELGASGYVNPYDLTSSSYGNRKDMIYLNPPPRWGGAEHQIRNCAGVLAHELQHLIRAGAIGIDPAESIYLNEGMSHLAADLAGFGFDNLWFLPEFLDDYALFTVPRGIDSPRMVASSDWHQDVVLRSASYFLLRYLFDRLGGASYAPDGGVADAGGLSLLRSQFTGERFGIAAIEWAVGASRRDFLPDWLTAMLLDGRTDAGGTPLPLPPRHRFADPTFDPVTGAQHGVALNAENAYLDWGTVRLENVSPTDLRDFAGRIDAGGVALLLVRPVAPGPVVVRLDVERGADLGARWVRLR
;
A
#
# COMPACT_ATOMS: atom_id res chain seq x y z
N MET A 1 47.47 -16.96 -17.71
CA MET A 1 48.49 -16.55 -18.70
C MET A 1 47.72 -16.17 -19.97
N GLN A 2 47.45 -14.87 -20.22
CA GLN A 2 48.10 -14.01 -21.24
C GLN A 2 48.07 -14.63 -22.66
N HIS A 3 47.64 -14.03 -23.77
CA HIS A 3 47.38 -12.69 -24.31
C HIS A 3 46.44 -12.89 -25.55
N GLY A 4 45.73 -11.96 -26.21
CA GLY A 4 45.84 -10.52 -26.39
C GLY A 4 46.01 -10.14 -27.88
N SER A 5 45.16 -9.22 -28.37
CA SER A 5 45.32 -8.33 -29.56
C SER A 5 45.03 -8.94 -30.97
N SER A 6 44.60 -8.23 -32.03
CA SER A 6 44.55 -6.79 -32.32
C SER A 6 43.68 -6.44 -33.56
N ARG A 7 42.97 -5.29 -33.50
CA ARG A 7 42.86 -4.17 -34.47
C ARG A 7 42.60 -4.36 -35.99
N ARG A 8 41.47 -3.75 -36.42
CA ARG A 8 41.27 -2.65 -37.42
C ARG A 8 41.78 -2.81 -38.88
N ARG A 9 40.86 -2.69 -39.87
CA ARG A 9 40.60 -1.52 -40.80
C ARG A 9 39.96 -1.98 -42.13
N SER A 10 38.81 -1.41 -42.49
CA SER A 10 38.30 -1.26 -43.88
C SER A 10 39.08 -0.13 -44.61
N PRO A 11 38.97 0.13 -45.95
CA PRO A 11 37.70 0.60 -46.58
C PRO A 11 37.54 0.48 -48.14
N ARG A 12 36.37 0.97 -48.62
CA ARG A 12 35.99 1.55 -49.94
C ARG A 12 35.37 0.67 -51.07
N GLY A 13 34.16 1.09 -51.51
CA GLY A 13 33.36 0.63 -52.68
C GLY A 13 33.81 1.26 -54.02
N PRO A 14 32.95 1.73 -54.96
CA PRO A 14 31.46 1.73 -55.08
C PRO A 14 30.93 1.34 -56.50
N GLY A 15 29.61 1.45 -56.75
CA GLY A 15 29.01 1.43 -58.10
C GLY A 15 27.53 1.80 -58.11
N ALA A 16 27.15 2.74 -59.00
CA ALA A 16 25.83 3.42 -59.07
C ALA A 16 25.22 3.37 -60.48
N SER A 17 23.88 3.34 -60.57
CA SER A 17 22.97 3.88 -61.61
C SER A 17 21.57 3.30 -61.33
N GLY A 18 20.40 3.94 -61.48
CA GLY A 18 19.96 5.17 -62.12
C GLY A 18 18.79 4.83 -63.05
N ASP A 19 17.54 5.26 -62.77
CA ASP A 19 16.63 5.82 -63.78
C ASP A 19 15.29 6.37 -63.25
N ARG A 20 14.77 7.35 -64.01
CA ARG A 20 13.59 8.21 -63.76
C ARG A 20 12.35 7.75 -64.54
N PHE A 21 11.14 8.05 -64.04
CA PHE A 21 9.98 8.44 -64.87
C PHE A 21 9.00 9.33 -64.08
N ARG A 22 8.29 10.24 -64.78
CA ARG A 22 7.45 11.35 -64.27
C ARG A 22 6.02 11.30 -64.86
N SER A 23 5.12 12.12 -64.29
CA SER A 23 3.72 12.50 -64.70
C SER A 23 2.59 11.64 -64.09
N GLY A 24 1.41 12.14 -63.69
CA GLY A 24 0.78 13.47 -63.60
C GLY A 24 -0.49 13.35 -62.71
N GLY A 25 -1.09 14.46 -62.25
CA GLY A 25 -2.05 14.48 -61.14
C GLY A 25 -3.55 14.45 -61.46
N ALA A 26 -4.39 14.34 -60.41
CA ALA A 26 -5.77 14.86 -60.25
C ALA A 26 -6.32 14.55 -58.83
N ALA A 27 -7.29 15.33 -58.37
CA ALA A 27 -7.85 15.37 -57.01
C ALA A 27 -8.91 14.28 -56.66
N ALA A 28 -9.21 14.16 -55.36
CA ALA A 28 -9.92 13.11 -54.59
C ALA A 28 -11.38 12.74 -55.00
N PRO A 29 -11.99 11.61 -54.53
CA PRO A 29 -12.52 11.48 -53.14
C PRO A 29 -12.38 10.07 -52.47
N LEU A 30 -12.71 9.98 -51.16
CA LEU A 30 -12.85 8.80 -50.25
C LEU A 30 -13.43 7.51 -50.92
N PRO A 31 -13.13 6.24 -50.50
CA PRO A 31 -13.27 5.75 -49.11
C PRO A 31 -12.35 4.56 -48.63
N VAL A 32 -12.34 4.33 -47.31
CA VAL A 32 -12.37 3.03 -46.56
C VAL A 32 -11.39 1.88 -46.92
N LEU A 33 -10.60 1.49 -45.90
CA LEU A 33 -10.08 0.13 -45.62
C LEU A 33 -8.90 -0.42 -46.46
N ALA A 34 -7.70 0.15 -46.28
CA ALA A 34 -6.42 -0.59 -46.25
C ALA A 34 -5.23 0.34 -45.91
N ALA A 35 -5.22 0.88 -44.69
CA ALA A 35 -3.98 1.18 -43.98
C ALA A 35 -3.86 0.36 -42.68
N LEU A 36 -4.65 -0.73 -42.60
CA LEU A 36 -4.28 -1.95 -41.89
C LEU A 36 -3.17 -2.62 -42.71
N LEU A 37 -1.92 -2.27 -42.44
CA LEU A 37 -0.69 -3.09 -42.58
C LEU A 37 0.62 -2.27 -42.48
N ALA A 38 0.62 -1.14 -41.76
CA ALA A 38 1.86 -0.48 -41.34
C ALA A 38 1.70 0.29 -40.02
N ALA A 39 1.34 -0.43 -38.94
CA ALA A 39 1.75 -0.15 -37.56
C ALA A 39 1.31 -1.32 -36.64
N VAL A 40 1.62 -2.55 -37.07
CA VAL A 40 1.80 -3.68 -36.15
C VAL A 40 3.32 -3.79 -35.97
N ALA A 41 3.76 -3.78 -34.71
CA ALA A 41 5.14 -3.81 -34.21
C ALA A 41 5.85 -2.45 -33.99
N THR A 42 5.57 -1.82 -32.84
CA THR A 42 6.37 -0.90 -31.97
C THR A 42 5.38 0.06 -31.29
N ALA A 43 5.22 0.17 -29.97
CA ALA A 43 6.11 -0.06 -28.85
C ALA A 43 5.41 -0.89 -27.75
N CYS A 44 5.75 -2.17 -27.69
CA CYS A 44 5.83 -2.90 -26.44
C CYS A 44 7.30 -2.75 -26.00
N GLY A 45 7.55 -2.27 -24.79
CA GLY A 45 8.89 -2.14 -24.21
C GLY A 45 9.62 -0.83 -24.55
N ALA A 46 9.36 0.23 -23.77
CA ALA A 46 10.22 1.41 -23.73
C ALA A 46 10.44 1.81 -22.26
N SER A 47 11.39 1.12 -21.62
CA SER A 47 12.35 1.65 -20.63
C SER A 47 11.91 2.70 -19.60
N ALA A 48 10.74 2.59 -18.98
CA ALA A 48 10.62 3.03 -17.58
C ALA A 48 11.46 2.05 -16.74
N GLY A 49 12.43 2.54 -15.96
CA GLY A 49 13.33 1.66 -15.20
C GLY A 49 14.73 1.45 -15.81
N ALA A 50 15.01 1.94 -17.03
CA ALA A 50 16.36 1.81 -17.59
C ALA A 50 17.34 2.75 -16.88
N PRO A 51 18.55 2.26 -16.53
CA PRO A 51 19.54 3.10 -15.90
C PRO A 51 20.02 4.19 -16.85
N CYS A 52 20.16 5.41 -16.35
CA CYS A 52 20.62 6.58 -17.10
C CYS A 52 21.58 7.40 -16.26
N ALA A 53 22.52 8.09 -16.92
CA ALA A 53 23.34 9.11 -16.27
C ALA A 53 22.81 10.53 -16.60
N SER A 54 22.12 10.69 -17.72
CA SER A 54 21.43 11.91 -18.11
C SER A 54 20.17 11.62 -18.94
N SER A 55 19.31 12.63 -19.13
CA SER A 55 18.08 12.50 -19.92
C SER A 55 18.34 12.19 -21.40
N ASP A 56 19.55 12.42 -21.90
CA ASP A 56 19.92 12.08 -23.28
C ASP A 56 20.10 10.56 -23.47
N ASP A 57 20.29 9.82 -22.37
CA ASP A 57 20.35 8.35 -22.36
C ASP A 57 18.94 7.72 -22.43
N CYS A 58 17.89 8.53 -22.30
CA CYS A 58 16.51 8.09 -22.22
C CYS A 58 15.79 8.13 -23.57
N ALA A 59 14.81 7.24 -23.76
CA ALA A 59 13.95 7.26 -24.94
C ALA A 59 13.12 8.55 -25.01
N ALA A 60 12.78 8.99 -26.23
CA ALA A 60 12.02 10.23 -26.45
C ALA A 60 10.71 10.24 -25.64
N GLY A 61 10.51 11.28 -24.83
CA GLY A 61 9.38 11.42 -23.89
C GLY A 61 9.69 11.00 -22.45
N LEU A 62 10.92 10.57 -22.15
CA LEU A 62 11.41 10.28 -20.81
C LEU A 62 12.54 11.26 -20.40
N VAL A 63 12.73 11.46 -19.10
CA VAL A 63 13.82 12.20 -18.45
C VAL A 63 14.50 11.35 -17.40
N CYS A 64 15.80 11.54 -17.24
CA CYS A 64 16.56 10.80 -16.23
C CYS A 64 16.34 11.41 -14.85
N ARG A 65 15.80 10.61 -13.91
CA ARG A 65 15.63 10.97 -12.50
C ARG A 65 16.11 9.81 -11.64
N GLY A 66 16.98 10.09 -10.67
CA GLY A 66 17.50 9.06 -9.76
C GLY A 66 18.22 7.91 -10.48
N SER A 67 18.95 8.22 -11.56
CA SER A 67 19.59 7.24 -12.44
C SER A 67 18.64 6.32 -13.21
N VAL A 68 17.36 6.69 -13.35
CA VAL A 68 16.36 5.91 -14.07
C VAL A 68 15.55 6.80 -15.03
N CYS A 69 15.25 6.32 -16.23
CA CYS A 69 14.41 7.04 -17.18
C CYS A 69 12.92 6.99 -16.78
N LEU A 70 12.29 8.16 -16.59
CA LEU A 70 10.88 8.34 -16.19
C LEU A 70 10.13 9.27 -17.16
N PRO A 71 8.80 9.16 -17.31
CA PRO A 71 8.03 10.02 -18.23
C PRO A 71 8.09 11.51 -17.89
N LEU A 72 8.09 12.36 -18.92
CA LEU A 72 7.92 13.81 -18.82
C LEU A 72 6.45 14.14 -18.50
N VAL A 73 6.18 14.73 -17.34
CA VAL A 73 4.86 15.29 -17.02
C VAL A 73 4.76 16.70 -17.64
N PRO A 74 3.70 17.04 -18.40
CA PRO A 74 3.51 18.39 -18.94
C PRO A 74 3.13 19.37 -17.83
N GLU A 75 3.68 20.60 -17.84
CA GLU A 75 3.18 21.72 -17.05
C GLU A 75 1.98 22.36 -17.77
N ASP A 76 0.89 22.60 -17.04
CA ASP A 76 -0.39 23.07 -17.59
C ASP A 76 -0.36 24.56 -17.97
N GLY A 77 -0.82 24.84 -19.19
CA GLY A 77 -1.06 26.18 -19.71
C GLY A 77 -2.46 26.70 -19.35
N GLU A 78 -2.49 27.97 -18.93
CA GLU A 78 -3.67 28.78 -18.62
C GLU A 78 -4.77 28.73 -19.70
N THR A 79 -6.04 28.63 -19.26
CA THR A 79 -7.19 29.12 -20.03
C THR A 79 -8.23 29.79 -19.14
N THR A 80 -8.67 30.96 -19.60
CA THR A 80 -9.62 31.93 -19.03
C THR A 80 -11.08 31.47 -19.03
N GLY A 81 -11.88 31.98 -18.08
CA GLY A 81 -13.33 31.72 -17.88
C GLY A 81 -14.27 32.18 -19.01
N PRO A 82 -15.61 32.06 -18.81
CA PRO A 82 -16.36 33.16 -18.19
C PRO A 82 -17.55 32.79 -17.27
N ASP A 83 -18.08 33.83 -16.61
CA ASP A 83 -19.35 34.02 -15.87
C ASP A 83 -20.58 33.24 -16.38
N GLU A 84 -21.47 32.83 -15.45
CA GLU A 84 -22.91 33.17 -15.29
C GLU A 84 -23.33 32.65 -13.87
N GLY A 85 -24.21 33.22 -13.04
CA GLY A 85 -25.29 34.18 -13.24
C GLY A 85 -26.64 33.56 -12.81
N GLU A 86 -27.09 33.89 -11.58
CA GLU A 86 -28.49 33.99 -11.11
C GLU A 86 -29.36 32.74 -10.76
N ASP A 87 -29.85 32.80 -9.51
CA ASP A 87 -31.22 32.70 -8.99
C ASP A 87 -32.11 31.46 -9.20
N GLY A 88 -32.53 30.88 -8.06
CA GLY A 88 -33.63 29.92 -7.96
C GLY A 88 -34.16 29.76 -6.54
N ALA A 89 -35.28 30.43 -6.25
CA ALA A 89 -35.98 30.47 -4.97
C ALA A 89 -36.55 29.13 -4.48
N LEU A 90 -36.69 28.98 -3.15
CA LEU A 90 -37.54 27.97 -2.50
C LEU A 90 -38.44 28.63 -1.43
N PRO A 91 -39.68 28.12 -1.22
CA PRO A 91 -40.73 28.87 -0.53
C PRO A 91 -40.88 28.58 0.97
N ASP A 92 -41.58 29.52 1.61
CA ASP A 92 -42.01 29.62 3.00
C ASP A 92 -42.78 28.40 3.56
N VAL A 93 -42.53 28.11 4.84
CA VAL A 93 -43.45 27.39 5.73
C VAL A 93 -43.58 28.19 7.04
N PRO A 94 -44.79 28.50 7.53
CA PRO A 94 -45.02 29.46 8.61
C PRO A 94 -44.90 28.86 10.03
N PRO A 95 -44.80 29.73 11.06
CA PRO A 95 -44.50 29.36 12.44
C PRO A 95 -45.76 29.18 13.29
N ASP A 96 -45.67 28.40 14.36
CA ASP A 96 -46.50 28.40 15.58
C ASP A 96 -45.95 27.28 16.49
N GLY A 97 -45.81 27.35 17.81
CA GLY A 97 -46.04 28.34 18.86
C GLY A 97 -45.28 27.81 20.09
N ALA A 98 -44.62 28.66 20.87
CA ALA A 98 -45.10 29.13 22.18
C ALA A 98 -45.62 28.00 23.09
N ASP A 99 -44.82 27.60 24.08
CA ASP A 99 -45.34 27.48 25.45
C ASP A 99 -44.22 27.70 26.47
N ASP A 100 -44.66 28.27 27.58
CA ASP A 100 -43.94 28.98 28.61
C ASP A 100 -43.62 28.09 29.82
N GLY A 101 -42.56 28.45 30.54
CA GLY A 101 -42.08 27.66 31.68
C GLY A 101 -41.08 28.45 32.50
N ALA A 102 -41.58 29.43 33.22
CA ALA A 102 -40.87 30.23 34.21
C ALA A 102 -40.24 29.37 35.33
N GLY A 103 -39.10 29.83 35.87
CA GLY A 103 -38.71 29.49 37.23
C GLY A 103 -37.22 29.55 37.52
N ASP A 104 -36.84 30.63 38.21
CA ASP A 104 -35.76 30.71 39.20
C ASP A 104 -34.32 31.05 38.75
N GLU A 105 -34.04 32.35 38.88
CA GLU A 105 -32.74 32.94 39.16
C GLU A 105 -32.05 32.28 40.37
N PRO A 106 -30.71 32.30 40.38
CA PRO A 106 -30.09 33.06 41.46
C PRO A 106 -28.92 33.94 41.01
N THR A 107 -29.08 35.23 41.31
CA THR A 107 -28.10 36.16 41.92
C THR A 107 -26.64 36.11 41.48
N ASP A 108 -26.24 37.24 40.88
CA ASP A 108 -24.88 37.75 40.71
C ASP A 108 -23.98 37.56 41.94
N ALA A 109 -22.79 37.01 41.69
CA ALA A 109 -21.60 37.19 42.50
C ALA A 109 -20.38 37.33 41.57
N PRO A 110 -19.35 38.10 41.99
CA PRO A 110 -18.50 38.87 41.09
C PRO A 110 -17.42 38.02 40.40
N GLY A 111 -16.93 38.56 39.29
CA GLY A 111 -15.84 37.99 38.50
C GLY A 111 -14.69 37.48 39.34
N ASP A 112 -14.37 36.21 39.09
CA ASP A 112 -13.05 35.65 39.33
C ASP A 112 -12.40 35.57 37.95
N ASP A 113 -11.74 36.67 37.58
CA ASP A 113 -10.67 36.73 36.61
C ASP A 113 -9.56 35.80 37.11
N GLY A 114 -9.78 34.50 36.85
CA GLY A 114 -8.79 33.44 36.92
C GLY A 114 -7.67 33.80 35.98
N GLY A 115 -6.73 34.58 36.51
CA GLY A 115 -5.44 34.82 35.89
C GLY A 115 -4.89 33.46 35.44
N ALA A 116 -4.42 33.43 34.20
CA ALA A 116 -3.46 32.43 33.77
C ALA A 116 -2.34 32.46 34.82
N GLY A 117 -2.44 31.57 35.82
CA GLY A 117 -1.36 31.34 36.75
C GLY A 117 -0.20 30.96 35.89
N ASP A 118 0.86 31.78 35.92
CA ASP A 118 2.16 31.47 35.35
C ASP A 118 2.40 29.98 35.61
N ALA A 119 2.36 29.19 34.53
CA ALA A 119 2.76 27.80 34.59
C ALA A 119 4.20 27.84 35.08
N ALA A 120 4.38 27.63 36.38
CA ALA A 120 5.66 27.72 37.06
C ALA A 120 6.67 26.95 36.22
N ASP A 121 7.77 27.60 35.84
CA ASP A 121 8.87 27.09 35.02
C ASP A 121 9.16 25.61 35.35
N VAL A 122 8.47 24.70 34.67
CA VAL A 122 8.79 23.28 34.75
C VAL A 122 10.11 23.17 34.01
N PRO A 123 11.21 22.71 34.68
CA PRO A 123 12.50 22.63 34.03
C PRO A 123 12.38 21.80 32.76
N LEU A 124 12.69 22.40 31.61
CA LEU A 124 12.61 21.70 30.34
C LEU A 124 13.57 20.50 30.37
N PRO A 125 13.13 19.32 29.90
CA PRO A 125 13.98 18.15 29.85
C PRO A 125 15.20 18.44 28.96
N PRO A 126 16.43 18.16 29.44
CA PRO A 126 17.62 18.31 28.61
C PRO A 126 17.68 17.13 27.64
N LEU A 127 17.12 17.29 26.44
CA LEU A 127 17.12 16.26 25.39
C LEU A 127 18.55 15.89 24.96
N GLY A 128 19.52 16.81 25.12
CA GLY A 128 20.96 16.52 24.96
C GLY A 128 21.52 15.47 25.91
N ALA A 129 20.82 15.13 27.00
CA ALA A 129 21.21 14.04 27.90
C ALA A 129 20.77 12.66 27.40
N LEU A 130 19.86 12.58 26.43
CA LEU A 130 19.47 11.31 25.80
C LEU A 130 20.67 10.70 25.09
N ARG A 131 20.80 9.38 25.13
CA ARG A 131 21.75 8.66 24.28
C ARG A 131 21.18 8.50 22.87
N PRO A 132 22.01 8.35 21.82
CA PRO A 132 21.52 7.99 20.49
C PRO A 132 20.63 6.74 20.54
N GLY A 133 19.43 6.84 19.96
CA GLY A 133 18.38 5.81 20.00
C GLY A 133 17.47 5.84 21.23
N GLU A 134 17.76 6.70 22.22
CA GLU A 134 16.91 6.90 23.39
C GLU A 134 15.73 7.83 23.05
N VAL A 135 14.57 7.53 23.65
CA VAL A 135 13.32 8.25 23.41
C VAL A 135 12.88 8.99 24.66
N TYR A 136 12.16 10.09 24.48
CA TYR A 136 11.51 10.83 25.54
C TYR A 136 10.08 11.20 25.14
N ASP A 137 9.11 10.70 25.91
CA ASP A 137 7.69 10.98 25.74
C ASP A 137 7.28 12.07 26.73
N PRO A 138 7.11 13.32 26.29
CA PRO A 138 6.69 14.39 27.19
C PRO A 138 5.27 14.12 27.73
N PRO A 139 5.00 14.43 29.02
CA PRO A 139 3.65 14.32 29.58
C PRO A 139 2.62 15.25 28.91
N ASP A 140 3.10 16.36 28.35
CA ASP A 140 2.31 17.32 27.58
C ASP A 140 2.92 17.40 26.17
N PRO A 141 2.17 17.12 25.09
CA PRO A 141 2.70 17.15 23.72
C PRO A 141 3.21 18.54 23.29
N THR A 142 2.77 19.60 23.96
CA THR A 142 3.26 20.98 23.75
C THR A 142 4.56 21.28 24.50
N ALA A 143 4.99 20.37 25.39
CA ALA A 143 6.15 20.57 26.23
C ALA A 143 7.40 20.82 25.39
N SER A 144 8.07 21.91 25.73
CA SER A 144 9.31 22.30 25.07
C SER A 144 10.47 21.41 25.51
N GLY A 145 11.50 21.30 24.68
CA GLY A 145 12.71 20.54 24.99
C GLY A 145 13.98 21.36 24.75
N VAL A 146 15.03 21.09 25.52
CA VAL A 146 16.34 21.72 25.30
C VAL A 146 17.24 20.73 24.57
N LEU A 147 17.51 21.01 23.29
CA LEU A 147 18.43 20.23 22.48
C LEU A 147 19.88 20.51 22.89
N GLY A 148 20.75 19.53 22.67
CA GLY A 148 22.19 19.64 22.91
C GLY A 148 22.96 20.34 21.78
N ALA A 149 24.15 19.84 21.45
CA ALA A 149 25.12 20.54 20.60
C ALA A 149 24.76 20.60 19.11
N ALA A 150 25.43 21.49 18.35
CA ALA A 150 25.14 21.77 16.94
C ALA A 150 25.40 20.61 15.96
N ASP A 151 26.14 19.58 16.38
CA ASP A 151 26.42 18.37 15.62
C ASP A 151 25.42 17.23 15.90
N GLU A 152 24.49 17.44 16.82
CA GLU A 152 23.46 16.47 17.18
C GLU A 152 22.25 16.57 16.24
N SER A 153 21.48 15.49 16.18
CA SER A 153 20.21 15.49 15.44
C SER A 153 19.16 14.70 16.17
N TYR A 154 17.93 15.18 16.08
CA TYR A 154 16.77 14.64 16.77
C TYR A 154 15.64 14.41 15.78
N ALA A 155 14.82 13.40 16.03
CA ALA A 155 13.50 13.29 15.42
C ALA A 155 12.45 13.69 16.46
N LEU A 156 11.47 14.45 16.02
CA LEU A 156 10.22 14.69 16.73
C LEU A 156 9.13 13.92 15.99
N VAL A 157 8.57 12.91 16.65
CA VAL A 157 7.44 12.12 16.18
C VAL A 157 6.18 12.76 16.75
N LEU A 158 5.30 13.22 15.88
CA LEU A 158 3.99 13.76 16.22
C LEU A 158 2.92 12.84 15.62
N TRP A 159 1.83 12.64 16.37
CA TRP A 159 0.68 11.90 15.87
C TRP A 159 -0.59 12.46 16.47
N ASP A 160 -1.68 12.35 15.71
CA ASP A 160 -3.00 12.71 16.18
C ASP A 160 -3.67 11.53 16.89
N ASN A 161 -3.94 11.71 18.19
CA ASN A 161 -4.73 10.77 18.98
C ASN A 161 -6.24 10.92 18.68
N GLY A 162 -6.67 12.06 18.12
CA GLY A 162 -8.01 12.35 17.64
C GLY A 162 -8.27 11.66 16.31
N LEU A 163 -8.69 10.40 16.37
CA LEU A 163 -8.87 9.52 15.19
C LEU A 163 -10.12 9.85 14.35
N VAL A 164 -10.47 11.12 14.19
CA VAL A 164 -11.66 11.58 13.43
C VAL A 164 -11.28 11.90 11.99
N LEU A 165 -12.21 11.77 11.05
CA LEU A 165 -11.92 11.80 9.60
C LEU A 165 -11.74 13.19 8.97
N TRP A 166 -12.06 14.28 9.67
CA TRP A 166 -12.38 15.56 8.99
C TRP A 166 -11.61 16.79 9.47
N ASP A 167 -11.00 16.76 10.66
CA ASP A 167 -10.32 17.94 11.22
C ASP A 167 -8.83 17.63 11.43
N GLY A 168 -7.97 18.26 10.61
CA GLY A 168 -6.52 18.28 10.84
C GLY A 168 -6.14 19.44 11.74
N TRP A 169 -5.01 19.33 12.43
CA TRP A 169 -4.56 20.30 13.41
C TRP A 169 -3.47 21.19 12.83
N ASP A 170 -3.62 22.49 13.02
CA ASP A 170 -2.51 23.42 12.79
C ASP A 170 -1.52 23.29 13.95
N VAL A 171 -0.25 23.06 13.60
CA VAL A 171 0.85 22.83 14.52
C VAL A 171 2.00 23.77 14.17
N ALA A 172 2.24 24.76 15.01
CA ALA A 172 3.41 25.63 14.88
C ALA A 172 4.55 25.07 15.73
N VAL A 173 5.69 24.80 15.08
CA VAL A 173 6.92 24.42 15.78
C VAL A 173 7.90 25.60 15.72
N SER A 174 8.28 26.12 16.87
CA SER A 174 9.23 27.24 16.96
C SER A 174 10.54 26.79 17.61
N VAL A 175 11.66 27.34 17.12
CA VAL A 175 13.01 27.02 17.60
C VAL A 175 13.68 28.30 18.07
N GLU A 176 13.82 28.47 19.39
CA GLU A 176 14.43 29.65 20.00
C GLU A 176 15.95 29.50 20.07
N ASN A 177 16.63 29.76 18.95
CA ASN A 177 18.01 30.30 18.90
C ASN A 177 18.41 30.79 17.48
N GLY A 178 17.44 31.30 16.70
CA GLY A 178 17.70 31.93 15.41
C GLY A 178 17.10 31.22 14.20
N ARG A 179 15.77 31.12 14.16
CA ARG A 179 14.86 31.49 13.06
C ARG A 179 13.48 30.95 13.43
N LYS A 180 12.45 31.81 13.41
CA LYS A 180 11.06 31.35 13.33
C LYS A 180 10.99 30.38 12.15
N ALA A 181 10.39 29.19 12.31
CA ALA A 181 9.91 28.47 11.13
C ALA A 181 9.11 29.49 10.31
N SER A 182 9.37 29.56 9.00
CA SER A 182 8.72 30.53 8.13
C SER A 182 7.22 30.53 8.36
N GLU A 183 6.59 31.71 8.27
CA GLU A 183 5.13 31.79 8.28
C GLU A 183 4.56 30.70 7.36
N PRO A 184 3.46 30.02 7.77
CA PRO A 184 2.88 28.94 6.98
C PRO A 184 2.76 29.42 5.54
N ARG A 185 3.53 28.80 4.63
CA ARG A 185 3.30 29.04 3.22
C ARG A 185 1.90 28.49 2.98
N ALA A 186 0.96 29.36 2.62
CA ALA A 186 -0.39 28.94 2.28
C ALA A 186 -0.26 27.74 1.34
N PRO A 187 -0.88 26.60 1.65
CA PRO A 187 -0.78 25.44 0.79
C PRO A 187 -1.16 25.90 -0.61
N GLU A 188 -0.33 25.58 -1.60
CA GLU A 188 -0.81 25.56 -2.98
C GLU A 188 -1.87 24.48 -2.98
N VAL A 189 -3.13 24.91 -2.78
CA VAL A 189 -4.31 24.05 -2.91
C VAL A 189 -4.39 23.73 -4.39
N GLY A 190 -3.60 22.74 -4.81
CA GLY A 190 -3.87 22.03 -6.04
C GLY A 190 -5.32 21.56 -5.93
N THR A 191 -6.13 21.93 -6.92
CA THR A 191 -7.48 21.40 -7.05
C THR A 191 -7.36 19.88 -6.90
N PRO A 192 -8.07 19.25 -5.93
CA PRO A 192 -8.02 17.80 -5.80
C PRO A 192 -8.34 17.23 -7.19
N PRO A 193 -7.49 16.36 -7.75
CA PRO A 193 -7.74 15.80 -9.06
C PRO A 193 -9.15 15.24 -9.09
N ALA A 194 -9.87 15.51 -10.19
CA ALA A 194 -11.19 14.97 -10.39
C ALA A 194 -11.14 13.45 -10.17
N ARG A 195 -11.96 12.96 -9.23
CA ARG A 195 -12.04 11.55 -8.84
C ARG A 195 -12.25 10.68 -10.08
N ALA A 196 -11.19 10.07 -10.59
CA ALA A 196 -11.26 8.97 -11.53
C ALA A 196 -10.94 7.69 -10.76
N ALA A 197 -11.94 7.14 -10.07
CA ALA A 197 -11.84 5.87 -9.35
C ALA A 197 -11.13 4.81 -10.21
N ILE A 198 -10.01 4.28 -9.72
CA ILE A 198 -9.63 2.91 -10.06
C ILE A 198 -10.63 2.06 -9.27
N PRO A 199 -11.46 1.25 -9.93
CA PRO A 199 -12.43 0.43 -9.23
C PRO A 199 -11.70 -0.72 -8.53
N CYS A 200 -11.26 -0.52 -7.29
CA CYS A 200 -11.41 -1.59 -6.32
C CYS A 200 -12.92 -1.72 -6.11
N LEU A 201 -13.52 -2.70 -6.81
CA LEU A 201 -14.94 -3.09 -6.80
C LEU A 201 -15.94 -1.94 -6.55
N PRO A 202 -16.70 -1.48 -7.57
CA PRO A 202 -17.61 -0.36 -7.39
C PRO A 202 -18.62 -0.62 -6.27
N GLY A 203 -18.47 0.11 -5.18
CA GLY A 203 -19.56 0.47 -4.28
C GLY A 203 -20.25 -0.66 -3.50
N ARG A 204 -21.11 -0.20 -2.60
CA ARG A 204 -22.24 -0.98 -2.10
C ARG A 204 -23.13 -1.42 -3.28
N PHE A 205 -22.74 -2.47 -3.98
CA PHE A 205 -23.72 -3.39 -4.54
C PHE A 205 -24.32 -4.13 -3.35
N VAL A 206 -25.22 -3.47 -2.62
CA VAL A 206 -26.17 -4.20 -1.79
C VAL A 206 -27.11 -4.85 -2.79
N ASP A 207 -26.68 -5.91 -3.47
CA ASP A 207 -27.61 -6.81 -4.12
C ASP A 207 -28.34 -7.52 -2.97
N PRO A 208 -29.60 -7.16 -2.65
CA PRO A 208 -30.31 -7.79 -1.55
C PRO A 208 -30.57 -9.28 -1.83
N ALA A 209 -30.31 -9.74 -3.06
CA ALA A 209 -30.37 -11.13 -3.47
C ALA A 209 -29.03 -11.89 -3.32
N ALA A 210 -27.91 -11.22 -3.02
CA ALA A 210 -26.64 -11.87 -2.70
C ALA A 210 -26.73 -12.51 -1.31
N ARG A 211 -27.36 -13.68 -1.25
CA ARG A 211 -27.33 -14.55 -0.07
C ARG A 211 -26.13 -15.48 -0.21
N ARG A 212 -25.39 -15.64 0.89
CA ARG A 212 -24.42 -16.72 1.02
C ARG A 212 -25.13 -18.03 0.69
N LEU A 213 -24.48 -18.86 -0.13
CA LEU A 213 -25.05 -20.13 -0.51
C LEU A 213 -25.23 -21.00 0.77
N PRO A 214 -26.41 -21.61 0.97
CA PRO A 214 -26.61 -22.55 2.07
C PRO A 214 -25.75 -23.80 1.83
N ASP A 215 -25.34 -24.47 2.91
CA ASP A 215 -24.61 -25.76 2.92
C ASP A 215 -25.50 -26.92 2.39
N ALA A 216 -26.02 -26.78 1.17
CA ALA A 216 -26.79 -27.80 0.51
C ALA A 216 -25.86 -28.93 0.03
N PRO A 217 -26.28 -30.20 0.09
CA PRO A 217 -25.48 -31.30 -0.41
C PRO A 217 -25.20 -31.11 -1.91
N PHE A 218 -23.91 -31.07 -2.25
CA PHE A 218 -23.46 -30.84 -3.61
C PHE A 218 -23.83 -32.02 -4.52
N PRO A 219 -24.29 -31.76 -5.75
CA PRO A 219 -24.47 -32.82 -6.73
C PRO A 219 -23.09 -33.44 -7.06
N VAL A 220 -23.00 -34.76 -7.05
CA VAL A 220 -21.78 -35.48 -7.46
C VAL A 220 -21.43 -35.08 -8.88
N ARG A 221 -20.35 -34.30 -9.04
CA ARG A 221 -19.78 -33.94 -10.34
C ARG A 221 -18.62 -34.86 -10.66
N ARG A 222 -18.46 -35.13 -11.95
CA ARG A 222 -17.24 -35.75 -12.46
C ARG A 222 -16.16 -34.66 -12.52
N ASP A 223 -14.96 -34.98 -12.06
CA ASP A 223 -13.80 -34.11 -12.21
C ASP A 223 -13.58 -33.75 -13.69
N PRO A 224 -13.32 -32.47 -14.01
CA PRO A 224 -12.98 -32.08 -15.36
C PRO A 224 -11.60 -32.64 -15.74
N LEU A 225 -11.38 -32.83 -17.04
CA LEU A 225 -10.12 -33.31 -17.59
C LEU A 225 -9.34 -32.15 -18.24
N PRO A 226 -8.00 -32.14 -18.18
CA PRO A 226 -7.21 -31.14 -18.89
C PRO A 226 -7.62 -31.04 -20.36
N GLY A 227 -7.90 -29.82 -20.81
CA GLY A 227 -8.45 -29.52 -22.13
C GLY A 227 -9.96 -29.35 -22.19
N ASP A 228 -10.71 -29.75 -21.15
CA ASP A 228 -12.14 -29.42 -21.03
C ASP A 228 -12.32 -27.89 -21.03
N THR A 229 -13.46 -27.43 -21.53
CA THR A 229 -13.81 -26.01 -21.58
C THR A 229 -15.07 -25.72 -20.78
N THR A 230 -15.12 -24.51 -20.22
CA THR A 230 -16.31 -23.99 -19.52
C THR A 230 -16.35 -22.47 -19.63
N THR A 231 -17.43 -21.86 -19.14
CA THR A 231 -17.60 -20.40 -19.17
C THR A 231 -17.48 -19.84 -17.76
N PHE A 232 -16.75 -18.73 -17.64
CA PHE A 232 -16.64 -17.95 -16.42
C PHE A 232 -17.14 -16.53 -16.64
N ARG A 233 -17.64 -15.92 -15.58
CA ARG A 233 -17.87 -14.47 -15.51
C ARG A 233 -16.65 -13.80 -14.94
N VAL A 234 -16.19 -12.74 -15.58
CA VAL A 234 -15.00 -11.98 -15.22
C VAL A 234 -15.32 -10.49 -15.29
N ILE A 235 -14.71 -9.70 -14.43
CA ILE A 235 -14.79 -8.24 -14.52
C ILE A 235 -14.09 -7.77 -15.80
N ASP A 236 -14.74 -6.89 -16.56
CA ASP A 236 -14.17 -6.32 -17.78
C ASP A 236 -13.06 -5.30 -17.49
N ALA A 237 -12.27 -4.92 -18.50
CA ALA A 237 -11.18 -3.96 -18.33
C ALA A 237 -11.61 -2.58 -17.77
N SER A 238 -12.90 -2.20 -17.88
CA SER A 238 -13.40 -0.96 -17.30
C SER A 238 -13.65 -1.06 -15.79
N GLY A 239 -13.72 -2.27 -15.24
CA GLY A 239 -14.07 -2.53 -13.85
C GLY A 239 -15.55 -2.32 -13.53
N THR A 240 -16.41 -2.18 -14.54
CA THR A 240 -17.82 -1.80 -14.34
C THR A 240 -18.81 -2.88 -14.77
N ALA A 241 -18.39 -3.86 -15.56
CA ALA A 241 -19.27 -4.90 -16.08
C ALA A 241 -18.69 -6.30 -15.87
N MET A 242 -19.60 -7.29 -15.77
CA MET A 242 -19.23 -8.70 -15.88
C MET A 242 -19.38 -9.15 -17.32
N ILE A 243 -18.32 -9.76 -17.86
CA ILE A 243 -18.30 -10.39 -19.18
C ILE A 243 -18.15 -11.90 -19.05
N GLU A 244 -18.62 -12.65 -20.04
CA GLU A 244 -18.43 -14.09 -20.10
C GLU A 244 -17.20 -14.44 -20.95
N VAL A 245 -16.30 -15.24 -20.38
CA VAL A 245 -15.13 -15.79 -21.08
C VAL A 245 -15.24 -17.29 -21.17
N THR A 246 -14.85 -17.87 -22.30
CA THR A 246 -14.66 -19.32 -22.41
C THR A 246 -13.25 -19.63 -21.96
N ALA A 247 -13.09 -20.53 -21.00
CA ALA A 247 -11.78 -20.94 -20.51
C ALA A 247 -11.55 -22.43 -20.71
N ARG A 248 -10.27 -22.83 -20.77
CA ARG A 248 -9.81 -24.20 -20.93
C ARG A 248 -9.07 -24.65 -19.68
N LEU A 249 -9.35 -25.85 -19.17
CA LEU A 249 -8.63 -26.40 -18.04
C LEU A 249 -7.20 -26.75 -18.44
N GLU A 250 -6.21 -26.13 -17.80
CA GLU A 250 -4.79 -26.37 -18.05
C GLU A 250 -4.20 -27.34 -17.02
N TYR A 251 -4.68 -27.29 -15.78
CA TYR A 251 -4.15 -28.08 -14.67
C TYR A 251 -5.26 -28.43 -13.66
N ILE A 252 -5.18 -29.62 -13.07
CA ILE A 252 -6.01 -30.06 -11.95
C ILE A 252 -5.15 -30.88 -10.99
N GLY A 253 -5.15 -30.50 -9.71
CA GLY A 253 -4.31 -31.08 -8.65
C GLY A 253 -5.10 -31.91 -7.65
N ALA A 254 -4.90 -31.73 -6.35
CA ALA A 254 -5.75 -32.23 -5.25
C ALA A 254 -6.64 -31.14 -4.63
N ASP A 255 -6.14 -29.90 -4.53
CA ASP A 255 -6.82 -28.77 -3.88
C ASP A 255 -7.00 -27.56 -4.82
N LEU A 256 -6.56 -27.66 -6.08
CA LEU A 256 -6.61 -26.54 -7.04
C LEU A 256 -6.88 -27.00 -8.47
N GLU A 257 -7.61 -26.17 -9.22
CA GLU A 257 -7.77 -26.28 -10.68
C GLU A 257 -7.45 -24.94 -11.36
N ILE A 258 -6.78 -24.98 -12.53
CA ILE A 258 -6.38 -23.78 -13.27
C ILE A 258 -7.00 -23.78 -14.65
N TRP A 259 -7.74 -22.73 -14.94
CA TRP A 259 -8.37 -22.47 -16.22
C TRP A 259 -7.70 -21.28 -16.90
N SER A 260 -7.48 -21.37 -18.22
CA SER A 260 -6.93 -20.29 -19.04
C SER A 260 -8.00 -19.72 -19.95
N ASP A 261 -8.14 -18.40 -19.97
CA ASP A 261 -9.04 -17.68 -20.87
C ASP A 261 -8.70 -17.99 -22.34
N GLN A 262 -9.70 -18.37 -23.13
CA GLN A 262 -9.63 -18.65 -24.56
C GLN A 262 -10.37 -17.59 -25.40
N THR A 263 -11.13 -16.71 -24.75
CA THR A 263 -11.82 -15.58 -25.39
C THR A 263 -10.82 -14.50 -25.77
N TYR A 264 -9.91 -14.16 -24.86
CA TYR A 264 -8.87 -13.16 -25.09
C TYR A 264 -7.51 -13.83 -25.26
N SER A 265 -6.87 -13.56 -26.40
CA SER A 265 -5.58 -14.19 -26.74
C SER A 265 -4.49 -13.66 -25.83
N PHE A 266 -3.92 -14.55 -25.03
CA PHE A 266 -2.65 -14.33 -24.38
C PHE A 266 -1.75 -15.54 -24.59
N PRO A 267 -0.45 -15.35 -24.45
CA PRO A 267 0.50 -16.41 -24.71
C PRO A 267 0.52 -17.38 -23.53
N SER A 268 0.31 -18.67 -23.81
CA SER A 268 0.35 -19.68 -22.76
C SER A 268 1.73 -19.68 -22.08
N PRO A 269 1.78 -19.62 -20.73
CA PRO A 269 3.03 -19.79 -19.98
C PRO A 269 3.52 -21.25 -20.01
N GLY A 270 2.67 -22.19 -20.43
CA GLY A 270 2.99 -23.61 -20.52
C GLY A 270 2.70 -24.39 -19.23
N LEU A 271 2.57 -25.71 -19.37
CA LEU A 271 2.21 -26.61 -18.27
C LEU A 271 3.23 -26.60 -17.12
N GLU A 272 4.51 -26.37 -17.42
CA GLU A 272 5.56 -26.24 -16.40
C GLU A 272 5.25 -25.12 -15.40
N VAL A 273 4.84 -23.96 -15.90
CA VAL A 273 4.52 -22.81 -15.05
C VAL A 273 3.22 -23.07 -14.27
N TYR A 274 2.16 -23.54 -14.95
CA TYR A 274 0.89 -23.88 -14.30
C TYR A 274 1.06 -24.91 -13.17
N ALA A 275 1.76 -26.01 -13.44
CA ALA A 275 2.02 -27.04 -12.44
C ALA A 275 2.97 -26.55 -11.33
N GLY A 276 3.90 -25.64 -11.66
CA GLY A 276 4.84 -25.06 -10.71
C GLY A 276 4.16 -24.26 -9.62
N PHE A 277 3.36 -23.25 -9.99
CA PHE A 277 2.68 -22.44 -8.97
C PHE A 277 1.54 -23.18 -8.30
N ALA A 278 0.84 -24.10 -8.99
CA ALA A 278 -0.09 -25.04 -8.35
C ALA A 278 0.61 -25.87 -7.27
N GLY A 279 1.83 -26.33 -7.56
CA GLY A 279 2.63 -27.07 -6.61
C GLY A 279 2.99 -26.29 -5.35
N HIS A 280 3.29 -24.99 -5.47
CA HIS A 280 3.48 -24.12 -4.31
C HIS A 280 2.17 -23.88 -3.56
N PHE A 281 1.06 -23.72 -4.28
CA PHE A 281 -0.25 -23.55 -3.68
C PHE A 281 -0.62 -24.72 -2.76
N GLU A 282 -0.61 -25.94 -3.30
CA GLU A 282 -1.09 -27.13 -2.57
C GLU A 282 -0.15 -27.57 -1.44
N ARG A 283 1.17 -27.45 -1.65
CA ARG A 283 2.16 -27.96 -0.68
C ARG A 283 2.60 -26.94 0.36
N THR A 284 2.40 -25.65 0.10
CA THR A 284 2.95 -24.58 0.96
C THR A 284 1.89 -23.56 1.31
N ILE A 285 1.30 -22.87 0.33
CA ILE A 285 0.43 -21.72 0.59
C ILE A 285 -0.84 -22.16 1.33
N LEU A 286 -1.60 -23.10 0.78
CA LEU A 286 -2.89 -23.53 1.32
C LEU A 286 -2.78 -24.11 2.75
N PRO A 287 -1.86 -25.05 3.05
CA PRO A 287 -1.71 -25.55 4.43
C PRO A 287 -1.29 -24.45 5.42
N ARG A 288 -0.45 -23.50 4.99
CA ARG A 288 0.01 -22.40 5.85
C ARG A 288 -1.09 -21.42 6.13
N GLU A 289 -1.83 -20.97 5.12
CA GLU A 289 -2.91 -20.01 5.32
C GLU A 289 -4.08 -20.59 6.13
N ARG A 290 -4.41 -21.88 5.93
CA ARG A 290 -5.34 -22.59 6.82
C ARG A 290 -4.89 -22.57 8.28
N THR A 291 -3.58 -22.64 8.51
CA THR A 291 -2.99 -22.57 9.86
C THR A 291 -2.98 -21.13 10.41
N LEU A 292 -2.58 -20.17 9.59
CA LEU A 292 -2.41 -18.76 9.97
C LEU A 292 -3.75 -18.05 10.19
N PHE A 293 -4.72 -18.28 9.31
CA PHE A 293 -5.98 -17.53 9.23
C PHE A 293 -7.19 -18.42 9.52
N HIS A 294 -7.72 -19.08 8.49
CA HIS A 294 -8.91 -19.91 8.54
C HIS A 294 -8.96 -20.81 7.29
N ALA A 295 -9.92 -21.74 7.23
CA ALA A 295 -10.17 -22.49 6.01
C ALA A 295 -10.84 -21.62 4.94
N GLU A 296 -10.46 -21.83 3.70
CA GLU A 296 -11.15 -21.31 2.52
C GLU A 296 -12.53 -21.96 2.36
N PRO A 297 -13.50 -21.28 1.72
CA PRO A 297 -14.80 -21.87 1.43
C PRO A 297 -14.70 -22.96 0.33
N ASP A 298 -15.63 -23.91 0.31
CA ASP A 298 -15.82 -24.89 -0.77
C ASP A 298 -17.24 -24.70 -1.33
N VAL A 299 -17.37 -23.73 -2.23
CA VAL A 299 -18.69 -23.19 -2.62
C VAL A 299 -19.42 -24.09 -3.58
N ASP A 300 -18.69 -24.87 -4.39
CA ASP A 300 -19.27 -25.80 -5.36
C ASP A 300 -19.07 -27.28 -5.01
N GLY A 301 -18.41 -27.57 -3.88
CA GLY A 301 -18.29 -28.90 -3.30
C GLY A 301 -17.28 -29.79 -4.00
N ASN A 302 -16.37 -29.21 -4.77
CA ASN A 302 -15.33 -29.96 -5.48
C ASN A 302 -14.06 -30.14 -4.63
N GLY A 303 -13.96 -29.47 -3.48
CA GLY A 303 -12.79 -29.47 -2.61
C GLY A 303 -11.57 -28.77 -3.20
N ARG A 304 -11.76 -27.82 -4.12
CA ARG A 304 -10.68 -27.15 -4.87
C ARG A 304 -10.96 -25.67 -5.12
N VAL A 305 -9.94 -24.86 -4.88
CA VAL A 305 -9.93 -23.47 -5.35
C VAL A 305 -9.79 -23.44 -6.87
N THR A 306 -10.72 -22.75 -7.53
CA THR A 306 -10.66 -22.49 -8.97
C THR A 306 -9.78 -21.27 -9.25
N VAL A 307 -8.75 -21.39 -10.08
CA VAL A 307 -7.98 -20.25 -10.60
C VAL A 307 -8.34 -19.98 -12.05
N LEU A 308 -8.69 -18.74 -12.39
CA LEU A 308 -8.88 -18.30 -13.77
C LEU A 308 -7.77 -17.34 -14.19
N VAL A 309 -6.95 -17.76 -15.14
CA VAL A 309 -5.91 -16.93 -15.76
C VAL A 309 -6.49 -16.19 -16.96
N SER A 310 -6.64 -14.87 -16.85
CA SER A 310 -7.24 -14.03 -17.90
C SER A 310 -6.50 -12.69 -18.05
N PRO A 311 -6.21 -12.24 -19.28
CA PRO A 311 -5.54 -10.95 -19.51
C PRO A 311 -6.40 -9.76 -19.06
N THR A 312 -7.71 -9.94 -18.93
CA THR A 312 -8.63 -8.93 -18.39
C THR A 312 -8.24 -8.46 -16.99
N VAL A 313 -7.63 -9.35 -16.19
CA VAL A 313 -7.10 -9.03 -14.85
C VAL A 313 -5.97 -8.00 -14.94
N GLY A 314 -5.04 -8.17 -15.90
CA GLY A 314 -3.98 -7.21 -16.13
C GLY A 314 -4.47 -5.90 -16.74
N GLU A 315 -5.50 -5.96 -17.58
CA GLU A 315 -6.15 -4.77 -18.16
C GLU A 315 -6.87 -3.92 -17.10
N LEU A 316 -7.33 -4.54 -16.01
CA LEU A 316 -7.83 -3.87 -14.81
C LEU A 316 -6.73 -3.19 -13.98
N GLY A 317 -5.45 -3.42 -14.29
CA GLY A 317 -4.33 -2.97 -13.47
C GLY A 317 -4.07 -3.84 -12.24
N ALA A 318 -4.62 -5.05 -12.19
CA ALA A 318 -4.45 -5.99 -11.08
C ALA A 318 -3.51 -7.14 -11.45
N SER A 319 -2.83 -7.70 -10.44
CA SER A 319 -2.08 -8.96 -10.59
C SER A 319 -2.98 -10.17 -10.31
N GLY A 320 -3.95 -10.01 -9.41
CA GLY A 320 -5.02 -10.94 -9.12
C GLY A 320 -6.18 -10.23 -8.45
N TYR A 321 -7.29 -10.93 -8.27
CA TYR A 321 -8.36 -10.49 -7.37
C TYR A 321 -9.23 -11.68 -6.94
N VAL A 322 -9.96 -11.49 -5.85
CA VAL A 322 -11.14 -12.29 -5.48
C VAL A 322 -12.39 -11.45 -5.69
N ASN A 323 -13.42 -12.03 -6.31
CA ASN A 323 -14.74 -11.42 -6.39
C ASN A 323 -15.67 -12.12 -5.38
N PRO A 324 -16.03 -11.46 -4.26
CA PRO A 324 -16.87 -12.08 -3.23
C PRO A 324 -18.25 -12.54 -3.73
N TYR A 325 -18.76 -12.03 -4.86
CA TYR A 325 -20.01 -12.50 -5.46
C TYR A 325 -19.91 -13.95 -5.93
N ASP A 326 -18.71 -14.43 -6.26
CA ASP A 326 -18.49 -15.83 -6.60
C ASP A 326 -18.88 -16.77 -5.45
N LEU A 327 -18.87 -16.30 -4.20
CA LEU A 327 -19.28 -17.08 -3.04
C LEU A 327 -20.80 -17.08 -2.78
N THR A 328 -21.58 -16.45 -3.65
CA THR A 328 -23.01 -16.20 -3.45
C THR A 328 -23.84 -16.68 -4.61
N SER A 329 -25.17 -16.66 -4.47
CA SER A 329 -26.10 -16.92 -5.58
C SER A 329 -26.22 -15.77 -6.59
N SER A 330 -25.43 -14.70 -6.45
CA SER A 330 -25.55 -13.51 -7.29
C SER A 330 -25.29 -13.81 -8.77
N SER A 331 -25.96 -13.07 -9.66
CA SER A 331 -25.69 -13.12 -11.10
C SER A 331 -24.31 -12.57 -11.46
N TYR A 332 -23.70 -11.79 -10.56
CA TYR A 332 -22.37 -11.21 -10.70
C TYR A 332 -21.23 -12.18 -10.31
N GLY A 333 -21.56 -13.42 -9.93
CA GLY A 333 -20.59 -14.43 -9.56
C GLY A 333 -20.73 -15.75 -10.32
N ASN A 334 -19.78 -16.65 -10.06
CA ASN A 334 -19.64 -17.97 -10.66
C ASN A 334 -20.13 -19.10 -9.75
N ARG A 335 -20.49 -18.81 -8.48
CA ARG A 335 -20.83 -19.82 -7.45
C ARG A 335 -19.66 -20.79 -7.21
N LYS A 336 -18.48 -20.24 -6.97
CA LYS A 336 -17.19 -20.93 -6.82
C LYS A 336 -16.31 -20.18 -5.83
N ASP A 337 -15.49 -20.90 -5.10
CA ASP A 337 -14.31 -20.38 -4.41
C ASP A 337 -13.19 -20.20 -5.45
N MET A 338 -13.00 -18.97 -5.92
CA MET A 338 -12.13 -18.71 -7.05
C MET A 338 -11.27 -17.47 -6.93
N ILE A 339 -10.09 -17.55 -7.57
CA ILE A 339 -9.11 -16.50 -7.70
C ILE A 339 -8.93 -16.18 -9.19
N TYR A 340 -8.92 -14.90 -9.53
CA TYR A 340 -8.58 -14.42 -10.87
C TYR A 340 -7.12 -14.02 -10.87
N LEU A 341 -6.39 -14.42 -11.91
CA LEU A 341 -4.95 -14.22 -12.01
C LEU A 341 -4.59 -13.59 -13.35
N ASN A 342 -3.78 -12.54 -13.32
CA ASN A 342 -3.17 -11.98 -14.51
C ASN A 342 -2.17 -13.00 -15.09
N PRO A 343 -2.15 -13.24 -16.41
CA PRO A 343 -1.11 -14.04 -17.05
C PRO A 343 0.30 -13.63 -16.59
N PRO A 344 1.16 -14.58 -16.19
CA PRO A 344 2.45 -14.26 -15.63
C PRO A 344 3.32 -13.47 -16.62
N PRO A 345 4.19 -12.57 -16.12
CA PRO A 345 5.10 -11.81 -16.94
C PRO A 345 6.05 -12.73 -17.72
N ARG A 346 6.32 -12.43 -18.99
CA ARG A 346 7.19 -13.26 -19.84
C ARG A 346 8.69 -13.14 -19.57
N TRP A 347 9.10 -12.27 -18.65
CA TRP A 347 10.50 -12.07 -18.30
C TRP A 347 10.87 -12.91 -17.07
N GLY A 348 12.17 -12.99 -16.75
CA GLY A 348 12.65 -13.73 -15.57
C GLY A 348 12.67 -15.26 -15.67
N GLY A 349 12.08 -15.86 -16.71
CA GLY A 349 12.05 -17.33 -16.91
C GLY A 349 10.95 -18.03 -16.10
N ALA A 350 10.87 -19.37 -16.22
CA ALA A 350 9.77 -20.15 -15.63
C ALA A 350 9.72 -20.03 -14.10
N GLU A 351 10.86 -20.13 -13.42
CA GLU A 351 10.92 -19.99 -11.95
C GLU A 351 10.42 -18.62 -11.47
N HIS A 352 10.72 -17.56 -12.22
CA HIS A 352 10.19 -16.23 -11.90
C HIS A 352 8.67 -16.17 -12.00
N GLN A 353 8.13 -16.70 -13.09
CA GLN A 353 6.69 -16.76 -13.31
C GLN A 353 6.00 -17.59 -12.24
N ILE A 354 6.58 -18.74 -11.89
CA ILE A 354 6.08 -19.64 -10.86
C ILE A 354 6.00 -18.93 -9.50
N ARG A 355 7.09 -18.25 -9.08
CA ARG A 355 7.13 -17.56 -7.78
C ARG A 355 6.25 -16.32 -7.73
N ASN A 356 6.18 -15.55 -8.82
CA ASN A 356 5.28 -14.40 -8.91
C ASN A 356 3.81 -14.82 -8.85
N CYS A 357 3.40 -15.84 -9.63
CA CYS A 357 2.06 -16.39 -9.49
C CYS A 357 1.79 -16.94 -8.09
N ALA A 358 2.75 -17.63 -7.48
CA ALA A 358 2.60 -18.15 -6.11
C ALA A 358 2.41 -17.03 -5.07
N GLY A 359 3.15 -15.91 -5.19
CA GLY A 359 2.97 -14.73 -4.34
C GLY A 359 1.58 -14.11 -4.48
N VAL A 360 1.10 -13.93 -5.72
CA VAL A 360 -0.26 -13.44 -5.98
C VAL A 360 -1.30 -14.42 -5.43
N LEU A 361 -1.14 -15.74 -5.62
CA LEU A 361 -2.08 -16.71 -5.08
C LEU A 361 -2.14 -16.72 -3.55
N ALA A 362 -1.02 -16.50 -2.86
CA ALA A 362 -1.02 -16.34 -1.40
C ALA A 362 -1.72 -15.05 -0.95
N HIS A 363 -1.50 -13.94 -1.67
CA HIS A 363 -2.21 -12.69 -1.42
C HIS A 363 -3.73 -12.86 -1.59
N GLU A 364 -4.16 -13.44 -2.72
CA GLU A 364 -5.57 -13.59 -3.05
C GLU A 364 -6.27 -14.69 -2.23
N LEU A 365 -5.55 -15.73 -1.80
CA LEU A 365 -6.13 -16.76 -0.94
C LEU A 365 -6.56 -16.18 0.40
N GLN A 366 -5.79 -15.23 0.97
CA GLN A 366 -6.20 -14.52 2.17
C GLN A 366 -7.56 -13.85 1.96
N HIS A 367 -7.74 -13.14 0.84
CA HIS A 367 -9.00 -12.47 0.54
C HIS A 367 -10.15 -13.47 0.39
N LEU A 368 -9.90 -14.61 -0.24
CA LEU A 368 -10.89 -15.68 -0.41
C LEU A 368 -11.30 -16.30 0.93
N ILE A 369 -10.33 -16.65 1.78
CA ILE A 369 -10.56 -17.15 3.14
C ILE A 369 -11.38 -16.14 3.92
N ARG A 370 -11.00 -14.86 3.85
CA ARG A 370 -11.68 -13.78 4.56
C ARG A 370 -13.11 -13.58 4.10
N ALA A 371 -13.34 -13.49 2.79
CA ALA A 371 -14.68 -13.37 2.23
C ALA A 371 -15.55 -14.59 2.56
N GLY A 372 -14.97 -15.80 2.60
CA GLY A 372 -15.67 -17.02 2.99
C GLY A 372 -16.03 -17.08 4.48
N ALA A 373 -15.13 -16.66 5.36
CA ALA A 373 -15.32 -16.77 6.80
C ALA A 373 -16.35 -15.76 7.34
N ILE A 374 -16.24 -14.49 6.94
CA ILE A 374 -17.02 -13.39 7.52
C ILE A 374 -17.82 -12.57 6.51
N GLY A 375 -17.75 -12.90 5.21
CA GLY A 375 -18.46 -12.18 4.16
C GLY A 375 -17.83 -10.83 3.80
N ILE A 376 -18.61 -10.03 3.06
CA ILE A 376 -18.26 -8.65 2.72
C ILE A 376 -18.79 -7.76 3.84
N ASP A 377 -17.88 -7.11 4.57
CA ASP A 377 -18.25 -6.10 5.56
C ASP A 377 -17.91 -4.70 5.01
N PRO A 378 -18.91 -3.85 4.71
CA PRO A 378 -18.65 -2.50 4.21
C PRO A 378 -17.96 -1.58 5.23
N ALA A 379 -17.88 -1.97 6.51
CA ALA A 379 -17.14 -1.25 7.54
C ALA A 379 -15.66 -1.65 7.60
N GLU A 380 -15.20 -2.60 6.78
CA GLU A 380 -13.80 -2.97 6.73
C GLU A 380 -12.92 -1.90 6.08
N SER A 381 -11.77 -1.62 6.71
CA SER A 381 -10.68 -0.90 6.06
C SER A 381 -10.07 -1.75 4.95
N ILE A 382 -10.24 -1.28 3.72
CA ILE A 382 -9.68 -1.92 2.52
C ILE A 382 -8.18 -2.12 2.64
N TYR A 383 -7.44 -1.10 3.08
CA TYR A 383 -5.98 -1.19 3.17
C TYR A 383 -5.51 -2.06 4.32
N LEU A 384 -6.31 -2.20 5.38
CA LEU A 384 -6.00 -3.18 6.43
C LEU A 384 -6.12 -4.60 5.89
N ASN A 385 -7.14 -4.88 5.07
CA ASN A 385 -7.29 -6.15 4.39
C ASN A 385 -6.14 -6.41 3.40
N GLU A 386 -5.81 -5.43 2.54
CA GLU A 386 -4.67 -5.52 1.62
C GLU A 386 -3.34 -5.74 2.35
N GLY A 387 -3.12 -5.00 3.45
CA GLY A 387 -1.93 -5.17 4.28
C GLY A 387 -1.84 -6.56 4.91
N MET A 388 -2.99 -7.14 5.27
CA MET A 388 -3.08 -8.51 5.79
C MET A 388 -2.81 -9.55 4.70
N SER A 389 -3.23 -9.31 3.46
CA SER A 389 -2.89 -10.17 2.30
C SER A 389 -1.42 -10.10 1.92
N HIS A 390 -0.80 -8.92 1.98
CA HIS A 390 0.65 -8.79 1.81
C HIS A 390 1.41 -9.51 2.93
N LEU A 391 0.90 -9.45 4.17
CA LEU A 391 1.44 -10.24 5.26
C LEU A 391 1.22 -11.75 5.03
N ALA A 392 0.08 -12.17 4.48
CA ALA A 392 -0.17 -13.57 4.13
C ALA A 392 0.86 -14.09 3.11
N ALA A 393 1.13 -13.32 2.06
CA ALA A 393 2.16 -13.67 1.07
C ALA A 393 3.56 -13.76 1.69
N ASP A 394 3.93 -12.79 2.54
CA ASP A 394 5.18 -12.82 3.33
C ASP A 394 5.28 -14.11 4.14
N LEU A 395 4.30 -14.36 5.04
CA LEU A 395 4.27 -15.54 5.91
C LEU A 395 4.13 -16.87 5.16
N ALA A 396 3.59 -16.88 3.94
CA ALA A 396 3.57 -18.05 3.07
C ALA A 396 4.93 -18.34 2.41
N GLY A 397 5.89 -17.41 2.51
CA GLY A 397 7.23 -17.53 1.92
C GLY A 397 7.31 -16.99 0.48
N PHE A 398 6.41 -16.08 0.12
CA PHE A 398 6.28 -15.49 -1.23
C PHE A 398 6.07 -13.96 -1.23
N GLY A 399 6.30 -13.25 -0.12
CA GLY A 399 6.07 -11.81 0.00
C GLY A 399 7.20 -10.91 -0.53
N PHE A 400 8.02 -11.40 -1.46
CA PHE A 400 9.15 -10.63 -2.00
C PHE A 400 8.69 -9.36 -2.75
N ASP A 401 7.49 -9.38 -3.33
CA ASP A 401 6.88 -8.20 -3.96
C ASP A 401 6.68 -7.06 -2.94
N ASN A 402 6.60 -7.37 -1.64
CA ASN A 402 6.52 -6.36 -0.59
C ASN A 402 7.73 -5.43 -0.54
N LEU A 403 8.90 -5.94 -0.93
CA LEU A 403 10.13 -5.15 -0.99
C LEU A 403 10.13 -4.13 -2.14
N TRP A 404 9.23 -4.29 -3.13
CA TRP A 404 9.10 -3.37 -4.26
C TRP A 404 8.34 -2.10 -3.89
N PHE A 405 7.28 -2.22 -3.11
CA PHE A 405 6.41 -1.08 -2.78
C PHE A 405 6.69 -0.43 -1.43
N LEU A 406 7.36 -1.13 -0.51
CA LEU A 406 7.74 -0.55 0.77
C LEU A 406 8.56 0.76 0.65
N PRO A 407 9.49 0.91 -0.31
CA PRO A 407 10.18 2.17 -0.54
C PRO A 407 9.22 3.35 -0.76
N GLU A 408 8.14 3.16 -1.53
CA GLU A 408 7.16 4.23 -1.82
C GLU A 408 6.52 4.76 -0.53
N PHE A 409 6.17 3.86 0.40
CA PHE A 409 5.66 4.28 1.71
C PHE A 409 6.74 4.90 2.60
N LEU A 410 7.97 4.37 2.60
CA LEU A 410 9.05 4.93 3.42
C LEU A 410 9.48 6.32 2.94
N ASP A 411 9.34 6.60 1.64
CA ASP A 411 9.63 7.89 1.03
C ASP A 411 8.45 8.88 1.17
N ASP A 412 7.20 8.40 1.18
CA ASP A 412 5.99 9.25 1.26
C ASP A 412 5.03 8.85 2.39
N TYR A 413 5.59 8.66 3.59
CA TYR A 413 4.84 8.20 4.77
C TYR A 413 3.71 9.14 5.18
N ALA A 414 3.77 10.42 4.79
CA ALA A 414 2.82 11.45 5.19
C ALA A 414 1.41 11.23 4.61
N LEU A 415 1.28 10.45 3.53
CA LEU A 415 -0.03 10.03 3.01
C LEU A 415 -0.77 9.08 3.95
N PHE A 416 -0.06 8.40 4.85
CA PHE A 416 -0.66 7.53 5.85
C PHE A 416 -1.31 8.35 6.98
N THR A 417 -2.60 8.11 7.17
CA THR A 417 -3.32 8.47 8.39
C THR A 417 -4.05 7.24 8.89
N VAL A 418 -4.30 7.15 10.20
CA VAL A 418 -5.07 6.03 10.79
C VAL A 418 -6.43 5.85 10.09
N PRO A 419 -7.23 6.91 9.86
CA PRO A 419 -8.49 6.78 9.15
C PRO A 419 -8.36 6.37 7.68
N ARG A 420 -7.21 6.65 7.02
CA ARG A 420 -7.01 6.22 5.63
C ARG A 420 -6.45 4.81 5.52
N GLY A 421 -5.50 4.43 6.37
CA GLY A 421 -4.80 3.15 6.27
C GLY A 421 -5.47 2.00 7.02
N ILE A 422 -5.86 2.20 8.28
CA ILE A 422 -6.25 1.06 9.14
C ILE A 422 -7.66 1.15 9.71
N ASP A 423 -8.30 2.31 9.62
CA ASP A 423 -9.64 2.56 10.15
C ASP A 423 -10.58 3.17 9.10
N SER A 424 -10.32 2.96 7.80
CA SER A 424 -11.16 3.51 6.72
C SER A 424 -12.51 2.79 6.69
N PRO A 425 -13.62 3.39 7.15
CA PRO A 425 -14.90 2.68 7.30
C PRO A 425 -15.69 2.65 5.99
N ARG A 426 -15.02 2.85 4.86
CA ARG A 426 -15.59 2.82 3.52
C ARG A 426 -14.59 2.10 2.65
N MET A 427 -14.96 0.92 2.14
CA MET A 427 -14.21 0.17 1.11
C MET A 427 -14.09 1.01 -0.18
N VAL A 428 -13.29 2.07 -0.13
CA VAL A 428 -13.01 3.00 -1.23
C VAL A 428 -11.51 3.10 -1.29
N ALA A 429 -10.93 2.35 -2.22
CA ALA A 429 -9.54 2.54 -2.58
C ALA A 429 -9.34 3.94 -3.18
N SER A 430 -8.10 4.39 -3.13
CA SER A 430 -7.71 5.60 -3.83
C SER A 430 -7.77 5.36 -5.33
N SER A 431 -8.29 6.35 -6.05
CA SER A 431 -8.06 6.46 -7.50
C SER A 431 -6.61 6.74 -7.86
N ASP A 432 -5.87 7.30 -6.91
CA ASP A 432 -4.46 7.58 -7.04
C ASP A 432 -3.67 6.31 -6.72
N TRP A 433 -3.02 5.75 -7.75
CA TRP A 433 -2.20 4.55 -7.65
C TRP A 433 -1.10 4.69 -6.59
N HIS A 434 -0.44 5.85 -6.51
CA HIS A 434 0.64 6.06 -5.55
C HIS A 434 0.10 6.03 -4.12
N GLN A 435 -0.99 6.75 -3.87
CA GLN A 435 -1.64 6.72 -2.56
C GLN A 435 -2.11 5.32 -2.18
N ASP A 436 -2.66 4.57 -3.13
CA ASP A 436 -3.10 3.20 -2.92
C ASP A 436 -1.94 2.28 -2.52
N VAL A 437 -0.81 2.35 -3.24
CA VAL A 437 0.43 1.63 -2.92
C VAL A 437 0.96 2.01 -1.54
N VAL A 438 0.99 3.31 -1.22
CA VAL A 438 1.47 3.78 0.08
C VAL A 438 0.62 3.24 1.23
N LEU A 439 -0.72 3.27 1.11
CA LEU A 439 -1.61 2.87 2.19
C LEU A 439 -1.64 1.35 2.44
N ARG A 440 -1.58 0.52 1.39
CA ARG A 440 -1.44 -0.95 1.54
C ARG A 440 -0.08 -1.32 2.14
N SER A 441 0.98 -0.61 1.74
CA SER A 441 2.35 -0.83 2.24
C SER A 441 2.47 -0.46 3.71
N ALA A 442 1.91 0.68 4.11
CA ALA A 442 1.86 1.12 5.50
C ALA A 442 1.13 0.10 6.38
N SER A 443 -0.01 -0.39 5.91
CA SER A 443 -0.82 -1.38 6.63
C SER A 443 -0.10 -2.72 6.78
N TYR A 444 0.52 -3.22 5.71
CA TYR A 444 1.41 -4.39 5.76
C TYR A 444 2.53 -4.19 6.78
N PHE A 445 3.23 -3.06 6.73
CA PHE A 445 4.40 -2.83 7.55
C PHE A 445 4.07 -2.71 9.04
N LEU A 446 2.93 -2.09 9.36
CA LEU A 446 2.38 -2.07 10.72
C LEU A 446 1.99 -3.49 11.18
N LEU A 447 1.25 -4.25 10.37
CA LEU A 447 0.84 -5.61 10.73
C LEU A 447 2.04 -6.54 10.92
N ARG A 448 3.07 -6.42 10.07
CA ARG A 448 4.33 -7.15 10.22
C ARG A 448 5.03 -6.81 11.52
N TYR A 449 5.15 -5.52 11.85
CA TYR A 449 5.70 -5.07 13.13
C TYR A 449 4.93 -5.69 14.31
N LEU A 450 3.60 -5.59 14.31
CA LEU A 450 2.77 -6.12 15.41
C LEU A 450 2.85 -7.65 15.51
N PHE A 451 2.87 -8.35 14.39
CA PHE A 451 3.01 -9.80 14.33
C PHE A 451 4.31 -10.25 15.02
N ASP A 452 5.43 -9.60 14.69
CA ASP A 452 6.73 -9.89 15.29
C ASP A 452 6.79 -9.48 16.77
N ARG A 453 6.17 -8.37 17.15
CA ARG A 453 6.06 -7.92 18.55
C ARG A 453 5.30 -8.90 19.44
N LEU A 454 4.34 -9.62 18.87
CA LEU A 454 3.59 -10.69 19.52
C LEU A 454 4.34 -12.03 19.53
N GLY A 455 5.55 -12.09 18.96
CA GLY A 455 6.41 -13.27 18.93
C GLY A 455 6.41 -14.00 17.58
N GLY A 456 5.53 -13.63 16.65
CA GLY A 456 5.51 -14.11 15.28
C GLY A 456 5.16 -15.59 15.14
N ALA A 457 5.81 -16.26 14.18
CA ALA A 457 5.68 -17.69 13.94
C ALA A 457 7.04 -18.32 13.59
N SER A 458 7.12 -19.64 13.69
CA SER A 458 8.27 -20.43 13.25
C SER A 458 7.87 -21.39 12.14
N TYR A 459 8.81 -21.63 11.22
CA TYR A 459 8.60 -22.42 10.01
C TYR A 459 9.47 -23.67 10.01
N ALA A 460 8.86 -24.81 9.69
CA ALA A 460 9.54 -26.10 9.62
C ALA A 460 9.86 -26.49 8.16
N PRO A 461 10.92 -27.29 7.92
CA PRO A 461 11.29 -27.75 6.57
C PRO A 461 10.22 -28.59 5.84
N ASP A 462 9.22 -29.10 6.55
CA ASP A 462 8.08 -29.81 5.98
C ASP A 462 6.93 -28.87 5.56
N GLY A 463 7.11 -27.56 5.69
CA GLY A 463 6.11 -26.53 5.40
C GLY A 463 5.24 -26.15 6.59
N GLY A 464 5.37 -26.84 7.73
CA GLY A 464 4.61 -26.55 8.94
C GLY A 464 4.87 -25.16 9.51
N VAL A 465 3.83 -24.56 10.08
CA VAL A 465 3.87 -23.28 10.80
C VAL A 465 3.50 -23.54 12.25
N ALA A 466 4.32 -23.07 13.17
CA ALA A 466 4.04 -23.10 14.59
C ALA A 466 3.93 -21.69 15.16
N ASP A 467 2.86 -21.46 15.91
CA ASP A 467 2.59 -20.19 16.57
C ASP A 467 3.67 -19.88 17.61
N ALA A 468 4.26 -18.69 17.52
CA ALA A 468 5.13 -18.12 18.53
C ALA A 468 4.47 -16.89 19.21
N GLY A 469 3.18 -16.69 18.94
CA GLY A 469 2.27 -15.68 19.51
C GLY A 469 1.64 -14.77 18.45
N GLY A 470 2.23 -14.68 17.27
CA GLY A 470 1.75 -13.83 16.17
C GLY A 470 0.41 -14.26 15.56
N LEU A 471 0.01 -15.54 15.63
CA LEU A 471 -1.27 -15.98 15.04
C LEU A 471 -2.49 -15.37 15.76
N SER A 472 -2.33 -14.94 17.01
CA SER A 472 -3.38 -14.21 17.74
C SER A 472 -3.82 -12.95 17.00
N LEU A 473 -2.88 -12.22 16.40
CA LEU A 473 -3.15 -11.04 15.58
C LEU A 473 -4.00 -11.41 14.36
N LEU A 474 -3.55 -12.42 13.61
CA LEU A 474 -4.18 -12.83 12.34
C LEU A 474 -5.59 -13.36 12.59
N ARG A 475 -5.74 -14.27 13.56
CA ARG A 475 -7.02 -14.93 13.86
C ARG A 475 -8.02 -14.00 14.53
N SER A 476 -7.59 -12.91 15.16
CA SER A 476 -8.50 -11.93 15.77
C SER A 476 -9.52 -11.39 14.77
N GLN A 477 -9.12 -11.26 13.50
CA GLN A 477 -9.94 -10.75 12.40
C GLN A 477 -11.10 -11.69 12.00
N PHE A 478 -11.10 -12.93 12.49
CA PHE A 478 -12.04 -13.99 12.10
C PHE A 478 -12.97 -14.41 13.23
N THR A 479 -12.89 -13.77 14.40
CA THR A 479 -13.65 -14.17 15.60
C THR A 479 -15.10 -13.67 15.63
N GLY A 480 -15.44 -12.67 14.82
CA GLY A 480 -16.80 -12.11 14.69
C GLY A 480 -17.25 -11.19 15.85
N GLU A 481 -16.51 -11.12 16.96
CA GLU A 481 -16.82 -10.20 18.09
C GLU A 481 -16.21 -8.80 17.90
N ARG A 482 -15.10 -8.73 17.18
CA ARG A 482 -14.38 -7.50 16.86
C ARG A 482 -13.92 -7.59 15.41
N PHE A 483 -13.79 -6.45 14.76
CA PHE A 483 -13.38 -6.37 13.37
C PHE A 483 -12.35 -5.25 13.16
N GLY A 484 -11.51 -5.41 12.13
CA GLY A 484 -10.51 -4.44 11.72
C GLY A 484 -9.54 -4.07 12.84
N ILE A 485 -9.27 -2.78 12.97
CA ILE A 485 -8.34 -2.24 13.96
C ILE A 485 -8.75 -2.53 15.42
N ALA A 486 -10.05 -2.63 15.73
CA ALA A 486 -10.49 -2.98 17.08
C ALA A 486 -10.14 -4.44 17.46
N ALA A 487 -10.13 -5.35 16.47
CA ALA A 487 -9.65 -6.71 16.68
C ALA A 487 -8.13 -6.77 16.87
N ILE A 488 -7.38 -5.91 16.17
CA ILE A 488 -5.93 -5.75 16.34
C ILE A 488 -5.59 -5.25 17.74
N GLU A 489 -6.23 -4.17 18.20
CA GLU A 489 -6.01 -3.61 19.54
C GLU A 489 -6.28 -4.64 20.63
N TRP A 490 -7.32 -5.47 20.45
CA TRP A 490 -7.60 -6.57 21.36
C TRP A 490 -6.53 -7.65 21.35
N ALA A 491 -6.05 -8.06 20.17
CA ALA A 491 -5.01 -9.09 20.04
C ALA A 491 -3.67 -8.62 20.61
N VAL A 492 -3.33 -7.35 20.39
CA VAL A 492 -2.11 -6.72 20.92
C VAL A 492 -2.21 -6.49 22.43
N GLY A 493 -3.43 -6.31 22.95
CA GLY A 493 -3.66 -5.95 24.35
C GLY A 493 -3.29 -4.50 24.66
N ALA A 494 -3.21 -3.64 23.64
CA ALA A 494 -2.89 -2.22 23.74
C ALA A 494 -3.69 -1.43 22.69
N SER A 495 -3.96 -0.17 22.98
CA SER A 495 -4.62 0.69 22.00
C SER A 495 -3.64 1.09 20.89
N ARG A 496 -4.16 1.51 19.75
CA ARG A 496 -3.31 2.04 18.66
C ARG A 496 -2.55 3.30 19.06
N ARG A 497 -3.07 4.06 20.04
CA ARG A 497 -2.36 5.21 20.64
C ARG A 497 -1.07 4.78 21.34
N ASP A 498 -0.99 3.53 21.81
CA ASP A 498 0.18 2.99 22.50
C ASP A 498 1.20 2.42 21.50
N PHE A 499 0.75 1.67 20.49
CA PHE A 499 1.68 0.97 19.59
C PHE A 499 2.09 1.77 18.34
N LEU A 500 1.31 2.75 17.89
CA LEU A 500 1.67 3.56 16.71
C LEU A 500 2.95 4.37 16.94
N PRO A 501 3.14 5.05 18.09
CA PRO A 501 4.38 5.78 18.33
C PRO A 501 5.62 4.87 18.33
N ASP A 502 5.49 3.66 18.87
CA ASP A 502 6.55 2.65 18.86
C ASP A 502 6.88 2.17 17.44
N TRP A 503 5.85 1.89 16.63
CA TRP A 503 6.03 1.53 15.22
C TRP A 503 6.71 2.65 14.42
N LEU A 504 6.24 3.90 14.55
CA LEU A 504 6.84 5.06 13.90
C LEU A 504 8.31 5.26 14.33
N THR A 505 8.59 5.04 15.61
CA THR A 505 9.94 5.08 16.16
C THR A 505 10.81 3.95 15.60
N ALA A 506 10.26 2.74 15.43
CA ALA A 506 10.97 1.63 14.82
C ALA A 506 11.33 1.92 13.36
N MET A 507 10.44 2.54 12.57
CA MET A 507 10.75 2.96 11.21
C MET A 507 11.91 3.95 11.15
N LEU A 508 12.04 4.81 12.17
CA LEU A 508 13.13 5.76 12.29
C LEU A 508 14.43 5.13 12.78
N LEU A 509 14.41 4.14 13.68
CA LEU A 509 15.61 3.69 14.40
C LEU A 509 16.15 2.35 13.94
N ASP A 510 15.33 1.48 13.34
CA ASP A 510 15.75 0.13 13.00
C ASP A 510 16.99 0.11 12.10
N GLY A 511 17.94 -0.76 12.42
CA GLY A 511 19.24 -0.87 11.72
C GLY A 511 20.17 0.34 11.84
N ARG A 512 19.81 1.41 12.56
CA ARG A 512 20.69 2.59 12.69
C ARG A 512 21.93 2.30 13.52
N THR A 513 22.99 3.02 13.18
CA THR A 513 24.28 2.98 13.86
C THR A 513 24.67 4.36 14.37
N ASP A 514 25.53 4.39 15.40
CA ASP A 514 26.17 5.61 15.86
C ASP A 514 27.22 6.13 14.85
N ALA A 515 27.87 7.25 15.16
CA ALA A 515 28.90 7.84 14.30
C ALA A 515 30.11 6.91 14.05
N GLY A 516 30.31 5.90 14.90
CA GLY A 516 31.35 4.89 14.76
C GLY A 516 30.91 3.63 14.00
N GLY A 517 29.65 3.56 13.55
CA GLY A 517 29.10 2.38 12.88
C GLY A 517 28.62 1.28 13.84
N THR A 518 28.54 1.54 15.15
CA THR A 518 28.02 0.58 16.12
C THR A 518 26.49 0.63 16.13
N PRO A 519 25.77 -0.51 16.06
CA PRO A 519 24.31 -0.52 16.17
C PRO A 519 23.81 0.16 17.45
N LEU A 520 22.75 0.95 17.33
CA LEU A 520 22.14 1.60 18.48
C LEU A 520 21.54 0.55 19.45
N PRO A 521 21.64 0.75 20.78
CA PRO A 521 21.09 -0.17 21.78
C PRO A 521 19.57 0.04 21.92
N LEU A 522 18.80 -0.44 20.95
CA LEU A 522 17.36 -0.22 20.88
C LEU A 522 16.57 -1.29 21.66
N PRO A 523 15.51 -0.90 22.41
CA PRO A 523 14.59 -1.88 22.97
C PRO A 523 13.81 -2.58 21.85
N PRO A 524 13.32 -3.82 22.05
CA PRO A 524 12.60 -4.58 21.02
C PRO A 524 11.35 -3.92 20.42
N ARG A 525 10.81 -2.86 21.04
CA ARG A 525 9.66 -2.10 20.53
C ARG A 525 10.05 -0.96 19.58
N HIS A 526 11.32 -0.61 19.47
CA HIS A 526 11.80 0.46 18.57
C HIS A 526 12.66 -0.10 17.43
N ARG A 527 12.45 -1.37 17.06
CA ARG A 527 13.11 -2.04 15.95
C ARG A 527 12.21 -3.14 15.39
N PHE A 528 12.47 -3.54 14.15
CA PHE A 528 11.84 -4.72 13.57
C PHE A 528 12.56 -5.99 14.05
N ALA A 529 11.89 -7.13 13.97
CA ALA A 529 12.56 -8.40 14.18
C ALA A 529 13.54 -8.66 13.03
N ASP A 530 14.65 -9.34 13.33
CA ASP A 530 15.60 -9.72 12.29
C ASP A 530 14.92 -10.65 11.27
N PRO A 531 15.09 -10.43 9.96
CA PRO A 531 14.52 -11.29 8.95
C PRO A 531 14.99 -12.73 9.10
N THR A 532 14.11 -13.68 8.78
CA THR A 532 14.42 -15.11 8.78
C THR A 532 14.26 -15.67 7.37
N PHE A 533 14.76 -16.87 7.11
CA PHE A 533 14.60 -17.51 5.81
C PHE A 533 13.64 -18.69 5.90
N ASP A 534 12.70 -18.75 4.97
CA ASP A 534 11.78 -19.85 4.83
C ASP A 534 12.54 -21.14 4.47
N PRO A 535 12.40 -22.22 5.26
CA PRO A 535 13.13 -23.45 5.02
C PRO A 535 12.62 -24.24 3.80
N VAL A 536 11.45 -23.90 3.25
CA VAL A 536 10.85 -24.53 2.07
C VAL A 536 11.14 -23.71 0.81
N THR A 537 10.88 -22.41 0.84
CA THR A 537 10.99 -21.55 -0.36
C THR A 537 12.36 -20.88 -0.48
N GLY A 538 13.14 -20.81 0.60
CA GLY A 538 14.37 -20.03 0.68
C GLY A 538 14.15 -18.51 0.71
N ALA A 539 12.89 -18.04 0.68
CA ALA A 539 12.57 -16.63 0.68
C ALA A 539 12.79 -16.01 2.07
N GLN A 540 13.10 -14.72 2.09
CA GLN A 540 13.15 -13.97 3.34
C GLN A 540 11.74 -13.71 3.86
N HIS A 541 11.54 -13.95 5.16
CA HIS A 541 10.41 -13.48 5.95
C HIS A 541 10.78 -12.17 6.62
N GLY A 542 9.94 -11.15 6.41
CA GLY A 542 10.07 -9.88 7.10
C GLY A 542 11.10 -8.95 6.47
N VAL A 543 11.35 -7.85 7.18
CA VAL A 543 12.02 -6.67 6.61
C VAL A 543 13.01 -6.11 7.63
N ALA A 544 14.21 -5.80 7.17
CA ALA A 544 15.21 -5.04 7.93
C ALA A 544 15.46 -3.68 7.27
N LEU A 545 15.43 -2.62 8.05
CA LEU A 545 15.80 -1.28 7.58
C LEU A 545 17.31 -1.04 7.76
N ASN A 546 17.85 -0.13 6.94
CA ASN A 546 19.28 0.11 6.73
C ASN A 546 20.10 -1.15 6.39
N ALA A 547 19.45 -2.16 5.82
CA ALA A 547 20.03 -3.46 5.53
C ALA A 547 19.65 -3.95 4.14
N GLU A 548 20.44 -4.89 3.63
CA GLU A 548 20.11 -5.63 2.42
C GLU A 548 19.04 -6.68 2.73
N ASN A 549 17.92 -6.63 2.01
CA ASN A 549 16.84 -7.61 2.09
C ASN A 549 16.92 -8.51 0.86
N ALA A 550 16.82 -9.82 1.04
CA ALA A 550 16.89 -10.76 -0.07
C ALA A 550 15.67 -10.62 -0.97
N TYR A 551 15.91 -10.28 -2.24
CA TYR A 551 14.89 -10.16 -3.28
C TYR A 551 14.98 -11.38 -4.18
N LEU A 552 14.34 -12.46 -3.73
CA LEU A 552 14.42 -13.79 -4.35
C LEU A 552 15.87 -14.25 -4.61
N ASP A 553 16.05 -15.25 -5.47
CA ASP A 553 17.37 -15.70 -5.92
C ASP A 553 18.08 -14.68 -6.84
N TRP A 554 17.54 -13.46 -6.99
CA TRP A 554 17.96 -12.50 -8.03
C TRP A 554 18.66 -11.27 -7.50
N GLY A 555 18.80 -11.12 -6.18
CA GLY A 555 19.63 -10.08 -5.59
C GLY A 555 19.16 -9.65 -4.22
N THR A 556 19.52 -8.42 -3.87
CA THR A 556 19.08 -7.77 -2.64
C THR A 556 18.54 -6.39 -2.95
N VAL A 557 17.60 -5.93 -2.12
CA VAL A 557 17.13 -4.56 -2.10
C VAL A 557 17.50 -3.96 -0.74
N ARG A 558 18.21 -2.84 -0.78
CA ARG A 558 18.51 -2.07 0.43
C ARG A 558 17.32 -1.18 0.76
N LEU A 559 16.74 -1.37 1.93
CA LEU A 559 15.70 -0.49 2.45
C LEU A 559 16.34 0.47 3.46
N GLU A 560 16.10 1.77 3.28
CA GLU A 560 16.52 2.79 4.24
C GLU A 560 15.40 3.07 5.24
N ASN A 561 15.70 3.74 6.36
CA ASN A 561 14.62 4.22 7.23
C ASN A 561 13.71 5.22 6.52
N VAL A 562 12.53 5.41 7.09
CA VAL A 562 11.66 6.55 6.74
C VAL A 562 12.45 7.86 6.82
N SER A 563 12.27 8.71 5.81
CA SER A 563 12.94 10.01 5.73
C SER A 563 12.12 11.08 6.46
N PRO A 564 12.51 11.52 7.67
CA PRO A 564 11.78 12.58 8.36
C PRO A 564 11.87 13.90 7.60
N THR A 565 10.76 14.65 7.57
CA THR A 565 10.67 15.98 6.98
C THR A 565 11.55 16.94 7.78
N ASP A 566 12.39 17.74 7.12
CA ASP A 566 13.15 18.77 7.83
C ASP A 566 12.17 19.75 8.48
N LEU A 567 12.40 20.09 9.75
CA LEU A 567 11.49 20.97 10.49
C LEU A 567 11.22 22.31 9.77
N ARG A 568 12.20 22.80 8.98
CA ARG A 568 12.08 24.04 8.20
C ARG A 568 11.12 23.93 7.03
N ASP A 569 10.88 22.71 6.55
CA ASP A 569 10.01 22.40 5.42
C ASP A 569 8.64 21.88 5.90
N PHE A 570 8.44 21.76 7.21
CA PHE A 570 7.16 21.34 7.77
C PHE A 570 6.08 22.40 7.50
N ALA A 571 4.98 21.98 6.87
CA ALA A 571 3.87 22.85 6.48
C ALA A 571 3.09 23.43 7.68
N GLY A 572 3.38 22.97 8.90
CA GLY A 572 2.70 23.43 10.10
C GLY A 572 1.32 22.82 10.29
N ARG A 573 1.07 21.63 9.72
CA ARG A 573 -0.22 20.95 9.78
C ARG A 573 -0.04 19.44 9.87
N ILE A 574 -0.87 18.80 10.69
CA ILE A 574 -1.01 17.34 10.76
C ILE A 574 -2.45 17.00 10.37
N ASP A 575 -2.60 16.12 9.38
CA ASP A 575 -3.92 15.64 8.97
C ASP A 575 -4.60 14.85 10.10
N ALA A 576 -5.92 14.77 10.05
CA ALA A 576 -6.73 14.07 11.05
C ALA A 576 -6.34 12.58 11.15
N GLY A 577 -5.99 12.13 12.35
CA GLY A 577 -5.40 10.81 12.61
C GLY A 577 -4.06 10.57 11.89
N GLY A 578 -3.40 11.63 11.43
CA GLY A 578 -2.14 11.62 10.71
C GLY A 578 -0.92 11.61 11.62
N VAL A 579 0.25 11.56 10.97
CA VAL A 579 1.55 11.49 11.63
C VAL A 579 2.51 12.48 10.98
N ALA A 580 3.45 13.02 11.76
CA ALA A 580 4.55 13.81 11.24
C ALA A 580 5.85 13.36 11.90
N LEU A 581 6.87 13.08 11.09
CA LEU A 581 8.21 12.72 11.52
C LEU A 581 9.14 13.88 11.15
N LEU A 582 9.53 14.67 12.13
CA LEU A 582 10.25 15.92 11.90
C LEU A 582 11.71 15.79 12.30
N LEU A 583 12.62 16.13 11.39
CA LEU A 583 14.05 16.20 11.67
C LEU A 583 14.40 17.56 12.25
N VAL A 584 14.95 17.55 13.46
CA VAL A 584 15.33 18.75 14.21
C VAL A 584 16.85 18.76 14.41
N ARG A 585 17.49 19.85 13.96
CA ARG A 585 18.94 20.07 14.07
C ARG A 585 19.22 21.41 14.75
N PRO A 586 20.02 21.45 15.82
CA PRO A 586 20.44 22.72 16.41
C PRO A 586 21.31 23.51 15.41
N VAL A 587 20.96 24.77 15.14
CA VAL A 587 21.66 25.62 14.16
C VAL A 587 22.81 26.42 14.76
N ALA A 588 22.94 26.47 16.08
CA ALA A 588 23.96 27.21 16.80
C ALA A 588 24.49 26.41 17.99
N PRO A 589 25.78 26.58 18.38
CA PRO A 589 26.32 26.01 19.60
C PRO A 589 25.67 26.66 20.82
N GLY A 590 24.84 25.88 21.53
CA GLY A 590 24.14 26.31 22.74
C GLY A 590 22.80 25.58 22.91
N PRO A 591 22.16 25.67 24.07
CA PRO A 591 20.83 25.08 24.27
C PRO A 591 19.87 25.68 23.25
N VAL A 592 19.23 24.81 22.45
CA VAL A 592 18.18 25.20 21.52
C VAL A 592 16.85 24.75 22.11
N VAL A 593 15.96 25.71 22.40
CA VAL A 593 14.62 25.40 22.89
C VAL A 593 13.71 25.19 21.70
N VAL A 594 13.06 24.04 21.62
CA VAL A 594 11.98 23.80 20.65
C VAL A 594 10.66 23.90 21.39
N ARG A 595 9.72 24.71 20.89
CA ARG A 595 8.36 24.82 21.40
C ARG A 595 7.36 24.32 20.38
N LEU A 596 6.32 23.67 20.86
CA LEU A 596 5.21 23.16 20.07
C LEU A 596 3.95 23.94 20.48
N ASP A 597 3.48 24.79 19.59
CA ASP A 597 2.23 25.53 19.74
C ASP A 597 1.18 24.83 18.88
N VAL A 598 0.17 24.23 19.52
CA VAL A 598 -0.88 23.45 18.85
C VAL A 598 -2.22 24.14 18.98
N GLU A 599 -3.08 23.95 18.00
CA GLU A 599 -4.46 24.44 18.06
C GLU A 599 -5.18 23.97 19.34
N ARG A 600 -5.97 24.87 19.95
CA ARG A 600 -6.69 24.57 21.19
C ARG A 600 -7.65 23.40 20.98
N GLY A 601 -7.49 22.33 21.77
CA GLY A 601 -8.32 21.14 21.70
C GLY A 601 -7.73 20.01 20.88
N ALA A 602 -6.55 20.21 20.27
CA ALA A 602 -5.80 19.14 19.61
C ALA A 602 -5.45 18.02 20.61
N ASP A 603 -5.86 16.79 20.28
CA ASP A 603 -5.46 15.58 21.01
C ASP A 603 -4.21 15.02 20.31
N LEU A 604 -3.05 15.62 20.58
CA LEU A 604 -1.78 15.23 19.95
C LEU A 604 -0.92 14.43 20.92
N GLY A 605 -0.15 13.49 20.37
CA GLY A 605 0.99 12.90 21.06
C GLY A 605 2.30 13.39 20.45
N ALA A 606 3.34 13.45 21.28
CA ALA A 606 4.68 13.80 20.85
C ALA A 606 5.70 12.82 21.44
N ARG A 607 6.77 12.56 20.70
CA ARG A 607 7.92 11.78 21.15
C ARG A 607 9.20 12.37 20.56
N TRP A 608 10.17 12.59 21.43
CA TRP A 608 11.52 12.98 21.04
C TRP A 608 12.41 11.75 20.91
N VAL A 609 13.22 11.71 19.87
CA VAL A 609 14.19 10.64 19.62
C VAL A 609 15.54 11.29 19.30
N ARG A 610 16.59 10.94 20.03
CA ARG A 610 17.95 11.38 19.65
C ARG A 610 18.49 10.46 18.56
N LEU A 611 18.83 11.02 17.40
CA LEU A 611 19.36 10.26 16.26
C LEU A 611 20.90 10.20 16.26
N ARG A 612 21.55 11.31 16.63
CA ARG A 612 23.02 11.42 16.74
C ARG A 612 23.40 12.24 17.97
#